data_AF-A0A1Y6LZ98-F1
#
_entry.id   AF-A0A1Y6LZ98-F1
#
_cell.length_a   1.000
_cell.length_b   1.000
_cell.length_c   1.000
_cell.angle_alpha   90.00
_cell.angle_beta   90.00
_cell.angle_gamma   90.00
#
_symmetry.space_group_name_H-M   'P 1'
#
loop_
_entity.id
_entity.type
_entity.pdbx_description
1 polymer ?
#
loop_
_entity_poly.entity_id
_entity_poly.type
_entity_poly.pdbx_seq_one_letter_code
_entity_poly.pdbx_strand_id
1 'polypeptide(L)'
;MDISLPVSTWTRWTDYAQATSRSPIVTFDDKWYTAIIISIGVLFGLALPAIQRLLAHIIAAIGFEISKRWLTPAAIPDHFLDKGPKYLSTFAVVVGIAYTIATTFATNLAAGEAALSSSKICGAFGLRDDANTAAQDADALLQGEKESKAGQQPYIKTAHVDQEQRCPFVNETYCAGNGFSAVRFSTGSVDAKDIGINAGHTLSFNRTSICVPLDINAGFAKDLGGGSEIGKWGYELGSVGSEQYSPSEYTFQQYGDPFSFDVRSYTMSTYVHTYSKSRIQNYWQPIEALNVREDLKSKADRYSIMIMFVKSCRIFYKKSSEDPIFPARRLYPGSDLWFNDDSRARPLVCIDWVEICKRKGQCVPTYDETLDGDSDAFVFTRMALNKSSAYYAMVSRGAMGLDAQYRIKDDTSLPLTSQHPQWVEESRNIFQSSLSRVQFDAMDIARGARYDGNKLYTPKTPPKFDGQMCNLFTFRLPKGYHNMAIIPLTLLQFLVPAVLTGFGLQTKVMFSEERQQSPWFKDTNLLFVERIPGMIVRLLQRTPSAGVLAQDEDDAWNETPPTAD
;
A
#
# COMPACT_ATOMS: atom_id res chain seq x y z
N MET A 1 -8.78 -28.38 17.79
CA MET A 1 -7.80 -28.25 16.70
C MET A 1 -6.62 -27.49 17.26
N ASP A 2 -5.57 -28.23 17.61
CA ASP A 2 -4.29 -27.69 18.05
C ASP A 2 -3.56 -27.06 16.86
N ILE A 3 -3.11 -25.82 17.04
CA ILE A 3 -2.27 -25.12 16.07
C ILE A 3 -0.83 -25.22 16.57
N SER A 4 -0.10 -26.21 16.07
CA SER A 4 1.35 -26.29 16.19
C SER A 4 1.99 -25.48 15.06
N LEU A 5 2.84 -24.52 15.43
CA LEU A 5 3.67 -23.75 14.49
C LEU A 5 4.87 -24.59 14.02
N PRO A 6 5.35 -24.44 12.76
CA PRO A 6 6.45 -25.25 12.24
C PRO A 6 7.82 -24.86 12.82
N VAL A 7 8.58 -25.89 13.23
CA VAL A 7 9.92 -25.87 13.85
C VAL A 7 11.05 -25.34 12.93
N SER A 8 10.76 -24.90 11.70
CA SER A 8 11.77 -24.51 10.70
C SER A 8 12.37 -23.10 10.88
N THR A 9 11.86 -22.29 11.80
CA THR A 9 12.39 -20.94 12.09
C THR A 9 13.44 -20.91 13.20
N TRP A 10 13.54 -21.95 14.03
CA TRP A 10 14.49 -21.99 15.16
C TRP A 10 15.90 -22.42 14.76
N THR A 11 16.06 -23.28 13.75
CA THR A 11 17.36 -23.84 13.35
C THR A 11 18.28 -22.84 12.63
N ARG A 12 17.75 -21.78 12.01
CA ARG A 12 18.60 -20.75 11.37
C ARG A 12 19.29 -19.79 12.34
N TRP A 13 18.79 -19.68 13.57
CA TRP A 13 19.37 -18.77 14.57
C TRP A 13 20.54 -19.38 15.34
N THR A 14 20.52 -20.69 15.58
CA THR A 14 21.60 -21.41 16.28
C THR A 14 22.85 -21.58 15.41
N ASP A 15 22.68 -21.75 14.10
CA ASP A 15 23.79 -21.97 13.17
C ASP A 15 24.60 -20.69 12.90
N TYR A 16 23.95 -19.52 13.00
CA TYR A 16 24.63 -18.22 12.89
C TYR A 16 25.44 -17.88 14.15
N ALA A 17 24.96 -18.29 15.33
CA ALA A 17 25.64 -18.04 16.61
C ALA A 17 26.88 -18.95 16.82
N GLN A 18 26.88 -20.17 16.28
CA GLN A 18 28.03 -21.08 16.37
C GLN A 18 29.16 -20.74 15.38
N ALA A 19 28.86 -20.07 14.26
CA ALA A 19 29.87 -19.68 13.27
C ALA A 19 30.80 -18.55 13.74
N THR A 20 30.38 -17.73 14.72
CA THR A 20 31.15 -16.58 15.22
C THR A 20 32.12 -16.88 16.37
N SER A 21 32.17 -18.11 16.89
CA SER A 21 32.94 -18.41 18.12
C SER A 21 34.36 -18.94 17.89
N ARG A 22 34.89 -18.95 16.66
CA ARG A 22 36.25 -19.44 16.37
C ARG A 22 36.96 -18.59 15.33
N SER A 23 37.67 -17.55 15.76
CA SER A 23 38.82 -16.98 15.03
C SER A 23 39.70 -16.17 16.00
N PRO A 24 41.03 -16.13 15.77
CA PRO A 24 42.00 -15.70 16.76
C PRO A 24 42.16 -14.17 16.79
N ILE A 25 42.77 -13.71 17.89
CA ILE A 25 43.03 -12.31 18.23
C ILE A 25 43.73 -11.59 17.07
N VAL A 26 43.03 -10.65 16.44
CA VAL A 26 43.58 -9.70 15.46
C VAL A 26 43.48 -8.29 16.08
N THR A 27 44.57 -7.54 16.03
CA THR A 27 44.64 -6.11 16.39
C THR A 27 43.76 -5.26 15.46
N PHE A 28 42.84 -4.46 16.01
CA PHE A 28 41.79 -3.75 15.27
C PHE A 28 42.19 -2.34 14.81
N ASP A 29 41.73 -1.94 13.61
CA ASP A 29 41.91 -0.62 12.97
C ASP A 29 40.59 0.20 12.97
N ASP A 30 40.70 1.53 12.98
CA ASP A 30 39.68 2.55 13.31
C ASP A 30 38.44 2.56 12.40
N LYS A 31 38.52 1.96 11.19
CA LYS A 31 37.40 1.94 10.23
C LYS A 31 36.24 1.03 10.66
N TRP A 32 36.53 0.00 11.45
CA TRP A 32 35.50 -0.91 11.98
C TRP A 32 34.61 -0.26 13.04
N TYR A 33 35.14 0.70 13.80
CA TYR A 33 34.38 1.40 14.84
C TYR A 33 33.23 2.24 14.27
N THR A 34 33.48 2.89 13.13
CA THR A 34 32.46 3.71 12.46
C THR A 34 31.34 2.85 11.89
N ALA A 35 31.68 1.69 11.30
CA ALA A 35 30.69 0.74 10.79
C ALA A 35 29.85 0.12 11.93
N ILE A 36 30.46 -0.16 13.08
CA ILE A 36 29.74 -0.64 14.28
C ILE A 36 28.81 0.44 14.82
N ILE A 37 29.25 1.71 14.91
CA ILE A 37 28.40 2.81 15.39
C ILE A 37 27.21 3.06 14.45
N ILE A 38 27.42 3.03 13.12
CA ILE A 38 26.35 3.18 12.14
C ILE A 38 25.38 2.00 12.21
N SER A 39 25.89 0.77 12.33
CA SER A 39 25.06 -0.43 12.44
C SER A 39 24.27 -0.45 13.75
N ILE A 40 24.86 -0.02 14.86
CA ILE A 40 24.18 0.15 16.15
C ILE A 40 23.14 1.26 16.06
N GLY A 41 23.42 2.39 15.38
CA GLY A 41 22.47 3.47 15.17
C GLY A 41 21.26 3.07 14.31
N VAL A 42 21.49 2.26 13.28
CA VAL A 42 20.42 1.70 12.41
C VAL A 42 19.61 0.63 13.16
N LEU A 43 20.26 -0.25 13.93
CA LEU A 43 19.59 -1.23 14.78
C LEU A 43 18.80 -0.56 15.92
N PHE A 44 19.31 0.53 16.51
CA PHE A 44 18.58 1.35 17.47
C PHE A 44 17.34 1.98 16.82
N GLY A 45 17.48 2.54 15.62
CA GLY A 45 16.38 3.16 14.88
C GLY A 45 15.22 2.21 14.56
N LEU A 46 15.52 0.94 14.24
CA LEU A 46 14.52 -0.05 13.84
C LEU A 46 13.88 -0.80 15.02
N ALA A 47 14.54 -0.92 16.16
CA ALA A 47 14.03 -1.63 17.33
C ALA A 47 13.45 -0.70 18.44
N LEU A 48 13.30 0.60 18.13
CA LEU A 48 13.04 1.67 19.08
C LEU A 48 11.83 1.45 20.03
N PRO A 49 10.65 0.97 19.60
CA PRO A 49 9.51 0.80 20.51
C PRO A 49 9.71 -0.35 21.51
N ALA A 50 10.29 -1.46 21.04
CA ALA A 50 10.58 -2.63 21.88
C ALA A 50 11.77 -2.36 22.82
N ILE A 51 12.81 -1.67 22.32
CA ILE A 51 13.95 -1.24 23.14
C ILE A 51 13.51 -0.19 24.16
N GLN A 52 12.60 0.73 23.84
CA GLN A 52 12.08 1.70 24.81
C GLN A 52 11.28 1.02 25.94
N ARG A 53 10.43 0.02 25.63
CA ARG A 53 9.76 -0.79 26.66
C ARG A 53 10.77 -1.58 27.50
N LEU A 54 11.77 -2.18 26.85
CA LEU A 54 12.83 -2.92 27.53
C LEU A 54 13.69 -2.00 28.42
N LEU A 55 14.08 -0.81 27.94
CA LEU A 55 14.84 0.18 28.71
C LEU A 55 14.03 0.69 29.89
N ALA A 56 12.73 0.96 29.71
CA ALA A 56 11.86 1.36 30.81
C ALA A 56 11.79 0.27 31.89
N HIS A 57 11.67 -1.00 31.50
CA HIS A 57 11.70 -2.13 32.44
C HIS A 57 13.08 -2.33 33.08
N ILE A 58 14.17 -2.16 32.34
CA ILE A 58 15.54 -2.25 32.86
C ILE A 58 15.81 -1.12 33.85
N ILE A 59 15.41 0.12 33.53
CA ILE A 59 15.57 1.28 34.42
C ILE A 59 14.72 1.11 35.68
N ALA A 60 13.48 0.60 35.55
CA ALA A 60 12.63 0.29 36.70
C ALA A 60 13.22 -0.83 37.56
N ALA A 61 13.76 -1.90 36.95
CA ALA A 61 14.38 -3.02 37.66
C ALA A 61 15.69 -2.62 38.35
N ILE A 62 16.52 -1.81 37.69
CA ILE A 62 17.75 -1.25 38.27
C ILE A 62 17.39 -0.28 39.40
N GLY A 63 16.41 0.59 39.22
CA GLY A 63 15.90 1.47 40.29
C GLY A 63 15.39 0.68 41.49
N PHE A 64 14.65 -0.41 41.24
CA PHE A 64 14.16 -1.32 42.27
C PHE A 64 15.30 -2.02 43.02
N GLU A 65 16.28 -2.61 42.32
CA GLU A 65 17.39 -3.29 42.99
C GLU A 65 18.37 -2.35 43.70
N ILE A 66 18.57 -1.14 43.18
CA ILE A 66 19.29 -0.09 43.91
C ILE A 66 18.51 0.27 45.18
N SER A 67 17.19 0.47 45.11
CA SER A 67 16.40 0.76 46.31
C SER A 67 16.48 -0.38 47.35
N LYS A 68 16.50 -1.64 46.90
CA LYS A 68 16.53 -2.84 47.74
C LYS A 68 17.88 -3.00 48.45
N ARG A 69 18.99 -2.79 47.75
CA ARG A 69 20.35 -2.85 48.33
C ARG A 69 20.64 -1.69 49.28
N TRP A 70 19.99 -0.55 49.09
CA TRP A 70 20.14 0.61 49.97
C TRP A 70 19.20 0.58 51.19
N LEU A 71 18.17 -0.28 51.18
CA LEU A 71 17.27 -0.51 52.32
C LEU A 71 17.73 -1.63 53.25
N THR A 72 18.76 -2.41 52.89
CA THR A 72 19.41 -3.35 53.81
C THR A 72 20.44 -2.64 54.68
N PRO A 73 20.27 -2.58 56.01
CA PRO A 73 21.17 -1.88 56.91
C PRO A 73 22.43 -2.72 57.14
N ALA A 74 23.44 -2.52 56.32
CA ALA A 74 24.79 -3.03 56.57
C ALA A 74 25.80 -1.88 56.49
N ALA A 75 26.13 -1.34 57.67
CA ALA A 75 27.29 -0.52 58.01
C ALA A 75 27.94 0.28 56.87
N ILE A 76 27.31 1.39 56.48
CA ILE A 76 27.96 2.48 55.75
C ILE A 76 28.25 3.59 56.78
N PRO A 77 29.48 4.14 56.86
CA PRO A 77 29.83 5.18 57.84
C PRO A 77 28.92 6.41 57.71
N ASP A 78 28.40 6.90 58.84
CA ASP A 78 27.38 7.97 58.96
C ASP A 78 27.75 9.30 58.27
N HIS A 79 29.02 9.50 57.91
CA HIS A 79 29.47 10.76 57.30
C HIS A 79 29.27 10.89 55.78
N PHE A 80 28.91 9.81 55.07
CA PHE A 80 28.75 9.82 53.60
C PHE A 80 27.30 9.88 53.10
N LEU A 81 26.32 9.83 54.01
CA LEU A 81 24.91 9.64 53.67
C LEU A 81 24.09 10.94 53.61
N ASP A 82 24.64 12.09 54.00
CA ASP A 82 23.75 13.19 54.37
C ASP A 82 23.18 13.95 53.15
N LYS A 83 23.89 14.08 52.02
CA LYS A 83 23.40 14.99 50.94
C LYS A 83 23.59 14.58 49.48
N GLY A 84 24.36 13.55 49.13
CA GLY A 84 24.65 13.22 47.72
C GLY A 84 23.67 12.25 47.03
N PRO A 85 23.46 11.02 47.55
CA PRO A 85 22.81 9.94 46.81
C PRO A 85 21.28 10.07 46.72
N LYS A 86 20.64 10.79 47.65
CA LYS A 86 19.18 11.02 47.64
C LYS A 86 18.73 11.87 46.45
N TYR A 87 19.53 12.83 46.00
CA TYR A 87 19.15 13.69 44.87
C TYR A 87 19.26 12.99 43.53
N LEU A 88 20.25 12.11 43.34
CA LEU A 88 20.44 11.34 42.10
C LEU A 88 19.31 10.33 41.87
N SER A 89 18.88 9.60 42.90
CA SER A 89 17.77 8.64 42.75
C SER A 89 16.43 9.35 42.54
N THR A 90 16.17 10.43 43.30
CA THR A 90 14.94 11.22 43.16
C THR A 90 14.87 11.87 41.78
N PHE A 91 15.99 12.38 41.26
CA PHE A 91 16.06 12.98 39.94
C PHE A 91 15.83 11.96 38.81
N ALA A 92 16.47 10.77 38.87
CA ALA A 92 16.25 9.73 37.87
C ALA A 92 14.77 9.27 37.82
N VAL A 93 14.12 9.18 38.97
CA VAL A 93 12.69 8.87 39.07
C VAL A 93 11.84 10.00 38.48
N VAL A 94 12.14 11.26 38.80
CA VAL A 94 11.41 12.42 38.27
C VAL A 94 11.57 12.54 36.76
N VAL A 95 12.77 12.32 36.20
CA VAL A 95 13.00 12.32 34.75
C VAL A 95 12.29 11.13 34.10
N GLY A 96 12.31 9.94 34.70
CA GLY A 96 11.57 8.79 34.20
C GLY A 96 10.06 9.01 34.16
N ILE A 97 9.50 9.61 35.20
CA ILE A 97 8.08 9.97 35.27
C ILE A 97 7.76 11.08 34.26
N ALA A 98 8.56 12.14 34.19
CA ALA A 98 8.37 13.23 33.23
C ALA A 98 8.48 12.74 31.78
N TYR A 99 9.41 11.83 31.49
CA TYR A 99 9.52 11.18 30.19
C TYR A 99 8.28 10.36 29.87
N THR A 100 7.81 9.55 30.81
CA THR A 100 6.60 8.71 30.63
C THR A 100 5.35 9.55 30.45
N ILE A 101 5.20 10.65 31.20
CA ILE A 101 4.09 11.60 31.04
C ILE A 101 4.21 12.29 29.69
N ALA A 102 5.40 12.75 29.30
CA ALA A 102 5.60 13.43 28.02
C ALA A 102 5.38 12.50 26.81
N THR A 103 5.81 11.24 26.86
CA THR A 103 5.49 10.25 25.82
C THR A 103 3.99 9.98 25.78
N THR A 104 3.34 9.78 26.93
CA THR A 104 1.88 9.56 27.02
C THR A 104 1.09 10.76 26.51
N PHE A 105 1.53 11.99 26.79
CA PHE A 105 0.91 13.21 26.26
C PHE A 105 1.18 13.37 24.76
N ALA A 106 2.39 13.05 24.29
CA ALA A 106 2.72 13.11 22.86
C ALA A 106 1.92 12.08 22.04
N THR A 107 1.57 10.93 22.61
CA THR A 107 0.67 9.93 21.99
C THR A 107 -0.82 10.28 22.15
N ASN A 108 -1.19 11.09 23.14
CA ASN A 108 -2.60 11.44 23.44
C ASN A 108 -3.04 12.82 22.95
N LEU A 109 -2.17 13.62 22.32
CA LEU A 109 -2.57 14.90 21.73
C LEU A 109 -3.63 14.66 20.64
N ALA A 110 -4.84 15.13 20.92
CA ALA A 110 -5.99 15.01 20.04
C ALA A 110 -5.76 15.86 18.78
N ALA A 111 -5.31 15.21 17.70
CA ALA A 111 -5.24 15.84 16.39
C ALA A 111 -6.64 15.87 15.76
N GLY A 112 -7.42 16.89 16.12
CA GLY A 112 -8.46 17.38 15.22
C GLY A 112 -7.75 18.18 14.11
N GLU A 113 -7.68 17.60 12.92
CA GLU A 113 -6.99 18.11 11.72
C GLU A 113 -5.49 17.78 11.63
N ALA A 114 -5.14 17.09 10.54
CA ALA A 114 -3.81 16.57 10.32
C ALA A 114 -2.85 17.69 9.88
N ALA A 115 -1.93 18.10 10.76
CA ALA A 115 -0.72 18.82 10.36
C ALA A 115 0.34 17.81 9.86
N LEU A 116 0.53 17.76 8.54
CA LEU A 116 1.55 16.97 7.86
C LEU A 116 2.94 17.49 8.29
N SER A 117 3.70 16.70 9.07
CA SER A 117 4.89 17.21 9.75
C SER A 117 6.15 17.29 8.88
N SER A 118 6.08 16.97 7.58
CA SER A 118 7.19 17.11 6.63
C SER A 118 6.67 17.03 5.20
N SER A 119 7.25 17.83 4.29
CA SER A 119 7.06 17.75 2.85
C SER A 119 7.38 16.34 2.31
N LYS A 120 8.41 15.68 2.86
CA LYS A 120 8.92 14.39 2.34
C LYS A 120 8.17 13.15 2.79
N ILE A 121 7.41 13.22 3.89
CA ILE A 121 6.66 12.09 4.44
C ILE A 121 5.34 12.67 4.88
N CYS A 122 4.23 12.29 4.26
CA CYS A 122 2.89 12.86 4.50
C CYS A 122 2.30 12.51 5.88
N GLY A 123 3.07 12.68 6.96
CA GLY A 123 2.73 12.31 8.33
C GLY A 123 2.94 10.82 8.62
N ALA A 124 3.27 10.52 9.88
CA ALA A 124 3.07 9.19 10.45
C ALA A 124 1.77 9.22 11.26
N PHE A 125 0.91 8.24 11.02
CA PHE A 125 -0.38 8.10 11.70
C PHE A 125 -0.42 6.76 12.41
N GLY A 126 -1.00 6.75 13.60
CA GLY A 126 -1.29 5.52 14.33
C GLY A 126 -2.72 5.52 14.81
N LEU A 127 -3.27 4.31 14.92
CA LEU A 127 -4.50 4.09 15.66
C LEU A 127 -4.24 4.39 17.14
N ARG A 128 -5.19 5.04 17.82
CA ARG A 128 -5.11 5.20 19.28
C ARG A 128 -5.19 3.85 19.97
N ASP A 129 -4.48 3.69 21.09
CA ASP A 129 -4.52 2.47 21.90
C ASP A 129 -5.92 2.19 22.47
N ASP A 130 -6.78 3.21 22.61
CA ASP A 130 -8.17 3.12 23.07
C ASP A 130 -9.19 3.16 21.91
N ALA A 131 -8.75 2.93 20.67
CA ALA A 131 -9.64 2.87 19.53
C ALA A 131 -10.65 1.72 19.67
N ASN A 132 -11.92 2.00 19.38
CA ASN A 132 -12.96 0.98 19.40
C ASN A 132 -12.79 -0.04 18.27
N THR A 133 -13.52 -1.16 18.33
CA THR A 133 -13.45 -2.24 17.33
C THR A 133 -13.71 -1.73 15.91
N ALA A 134 -14.61 -0.76 15.72
CA ALA A 134 -14.86 -0.20 14.39
C ALA A 134 -13.65 0.57 13.82
N ALA A 135 -12.89 1.26 14.67
CA ALA A 135 -11.66 1.94 14.29
C ALA A 135 -10.49 0.95 14.10
N GLN A 136 -10.45 -0.14 14.87
CA GLN A 136 -9.52 -1.25 14.66
C GLN A 136 -9.80 -2.00 13.34
N ASP A 137 -11.06 -2.25 13.01
CA ASP A 137 -11.46 -2.85 11.73
C ASP A 137 -11.12 -1.92 10.57
N ALA A 138 -11.35 -0.61 10.73
CA ALA A 138 -10.93 0.39 9.76
C ALA A 138 -9.41 0.47 9.62
N ASP A 139 -8.64 0.23 10.69
CA ASP A 139 -7.18 0.16 10.67
C ASP A 139 -6.65 -1.10 10.01
N ALA A 140 -7.21 -2.26 10.34
CA ALA A 140 -6.92 -3.51 9.66
C ALA A 140 -7.22 -3.39 8.16
N LEU A 141 -8.32 -2.71 7.80
CA LEU A 141 -8.64 -2.38 6.43
C LEU A 141 -7.60 -1.41 5.85
N LEU A 142 -7.25 -0.29 6.51
CA LEU A 142 -6.22 0.65 6.06
C LEU A 142 -4.80 0.07 5.99
N GLN A 143 -4.51 -1.02 6.70
CA GLN A 143 -3.24 -1.74 6.68
C GLN A 143 -3.24 -2.93 5.72
N GLY A 144 -4.41 -3.40 5.27
CA GLY A 144 -4.54 -4.52 4.34
C GLY A 144 -3.90 -4.26 2.97
N GLU A 145 -3.99 -5.24 2.08
CA GLU A 145 -3.60 -5.03 0.68
C GLU A 145 -4.57 -4.02 0.03
N LYS A 146 -4.02 -3.02 -0.66
CA LYS A 146 -4.77 -1.95 -1.36
C LYS A 146 -6.00 -2.47 -2.11
N GLU A 147 -5.83 -3.62 -2.74
CA GLU A 147 -6.78 -4.31 -3.59
C GLU A 147 -8.00 -4.81 -2.81
N SER A 148 -7.76 -5.35 -1.62
CA SER A 148 -8.82 -5.76 -0.70
C SER A 148 -9.62 -4.54 -0.20
N LYS A 149 -8.93 -3.44 0.13
CA LYS A 149 -9.56 -2.20 0.61
C LYS A 149 -10.51 -1.61 -0.42
N ALA A 150 -10.06 -1.54 -1.66
CA ALA A 150 -10.81 -0.93 -2.74
C ALA A 150 -12.18 -1.63 -2.94
N GLY A 151 -12.24 -2.95 -2.70
CA GLY A 151 -13.46 -3.74 -2.81
C GLY A 151 -14.46 -3.57 -1.67
N GLN A 152 -14.06 -3.03 -0.51
CA GLN A 152 -14.90 -3.04 0.69
C GLN A 152 -15.60 -1.71 1.00
N GLN A 153 -15.05 -0.56 0.57
CA GLN A 153 -15.63 0.75 0.90
C GLN A 153 -15.57 1.74 -0.27
N PRO A 154 -16.68 1.99 -0.99
CA PRO A 154 -16.77 3.09 -1.93
C PRO A 154 -16.93 4.42 -1.18
N TYR A 155 -15.89 5.24 -1.19
CA TYR A 155 -15.94 6.61 -0.66
C TYR A 155 -16.59 7.58 -1.64
N ILE A 156 -16.57 7.27 -2.94
CA ILE A 156 -17.20 8.05 -4.00
C ILE A 156 -18.50 7.35 -4.38
N LYS A 157 -19.63 8.06 -4.24
CA LYS A 157 -20.93 7.50 -4.61
C LYS A 157 -21.11 7.51 -6.12
N THR A 158 -21.65 6.41 -6.64
CA THR A 158 -22.19 6.37 -8.01
C THR A 158 -23.35 7.34 -8.11
N ALA A 159 -23.27 8.30 -9.04
CA ALA A 159 -24.33 9.29 -9.21
C ALA A 159 -25.48 8.74 -10.05
N HIS A 160 -25.18 7.93 -11.07
CA HIS A 160 -26.17 7.42 -11.98
C HIS A 160 -25.85 5.97 -12.40
N VAL A 161 -26.89 5.13 -12.39
CA VAL A 161 -26.88 3.77 -12.93
C VAL A 161 -28.02 3.69 -13.92
N ASP A 162 -27.69 3.49 -15.19
CA ASP A 162 -28.65 3.32 -16.26
C ASP A 162 -28.60 1.86 -16.73
N GLN A 163 -29.70 1.14 -16.54
CA GLN A 163 -29.84 -0.26 -16.97
C GLN A 163 -30.40 -0.30 -18.41
N GLU A 164 -30.30 -1.45 -19.07
CA GLU A 164 -30.89 -1.67 -20.42
C GLU A 164 -30.35 -0.73 -21.51
N GLN A 165 -29.06 -0.40 -21.43
CA GLN A 165 -28.40 0.38 -22.47
C GLN A 165 -28.22 -0.45 -23.74
N ARG A 166 -28.33 0.22 -24.89
CA ARG A 166 -27.97 -0.36 -26.19
C ARG A 166 -26.50 -0.75 -26.18
N CYS A 167 -26.20 -1.92 -26.76
CA CYS A 167 -24.86 -2.48 -26.92
C CYS A 167 -23.86 -1.39 -27.32
N PRO A 168 -22.71 -1.25 -26.66
CA PRO A 168 -21.80 -0.15 -26.93
C PRO A 168 -20.99 -0.32 -28.20
N PHE A 169 -21.06 -1.48 -28.87
CA PHE A 169 -20.30 -1.79 -30.06
C PHE A 169 -21.08 -1.52 -31.35
N VAL A 170 -20.35 -1.24 -32.43
CA VAL A 170 -20.93 -1.10 -33.78
C VAL A 170 -21.65 -2.39 -34.20
N ASN A 171 -21.05 -3.54 -33.90
CA ASN A 171 -21.69 -4.82 -34.13
C ASN A 171 -22.46 -5.30 -32.90
N GLU A 172 -23.77 -5.05 -32.89
CA GLU A 172 -24.63 -5.35 -31.74
C GLU A 172 -24.82 -6.85 -31.49
N THR A 173 -24.57 -7.70 -32.49
CA THR A 173 -24.73 -9.16 -32.36
C THR A 173 -23.73 -9.77 -31.38
N TYR A 174 -22.67 -9.04 -31.04
CA TYR A 174 -21.70 -9.49 -30.04
C TYR A 174 -22.19 -9.31 -28.62
N CYS A 175 -23.18 -8.44 -28.35
CA CYS A 175 -23.73 -8.26 -27.01
C CYS A 175 -24.83 -9.29 -26.73
N ALA A 176 -24.87 -9.84 -25.52
CA ALA A 176 -25.97 -10.74 -25.11
C ALA A 176 -27.32 -10.00 -25.10
N GLY A 177 -28.44 -10.72 -24.99
CA GLY A 177 -29.75 -10.11 -24.74
C GLY A 177 -30.28 -9.20 -25.86
N ASN A 178 -30.07 -9.57 -27.12
CA ASN A 178 -30.60 -8.87 -28.31
C ASN A 178 -30.20 -7.38 -28.40
N GLY A 179 -29.01 -7.03 -27.92
CA GLY A 179 -28.46 -5.68 -28.06
C GLY A 179 -28.87 -4.66 -26.98
N PHE A 180 -29.69 -5.02 -25.98
CA PHE A 180 -30.06 -4.14 -24.86
C PHE A 180 -29.65 -4.71 -23.49
N SER A 181 -28.42 -5.18 -23.39
CA SER A 181 -27.88 -5.81 -22.18
C SER A 181 -26.74 -5.04 -21.53
N ALA A 182 -26.49 -3.79 -21.92
CA ALA A 182 -25.43 -3.01 -21.32
C ALA A 182 -25.93 -2.25 -20.07
N VAL A 183 -25.04 -2.02 -19.13
CA VAL A 183 -25.27 -1.14 -17.97
C VAL A 183 -24.27 -0.01 -17.98
N ARG A 184 -24.73 1.21 -17.73
CA ARG A 184 -23.88 2.40 -17.66
C ARG A 184 -23.82 2.91 -16.23
N PHE A 185 -22.60 3.13 -15.75
CA PHE A 185 -22.31 3.79 -14.48
C PHE A 185 -21.68 5.14 -14.75
N SER A 186 -22.09 6.17 -14.01
CA SER A 186 -21.41 7.46 -14.03
C SER A 186 -21.30 8.05 -12.63
N THR A 187 -20.18 8.72 -12.37
CA THR A 187 -19.99 9.53 -11.16
C THR A 187 -20.62 10.90 -11.28
N GLY A 188 -20.96 11.36 -12.49
CA GLY A 188 -21.13 12.79 -12.73
C GLY A 188 -19.82 13.55 -12.45
N SER A 189 -19.93 14.85 -12.15
CA SER A 189 -18.78 15.69 -11.78
C SER A 189 -18.46 15.51 -10.29
N VAL A 190 -17.29 14.95 -9.99
CA VAL A 190 -16.76 14.74 -8.64
C VAL A 190 -15.62 15.72 -8.41
N ASP A 191 -15.60 16.41 -7.27
CA ASP A 191 -14.51 17.32 -6.94
C ASP A 191 -13.25 16.50 -6.60
N ALA A 192 -12.08 16.91 -7.09
CA ALA A 192 -10.81 16.28 -6.75
C ALA A 192 -10.52 16.32 -5.23
N LYS A 193 -11.14 17.26 -4.49
CA LYS A 193 -11.13 17.27 -3.02
C LYS A 193 -11.76 16.04 -2.41
N ASP A 194 -12.75 15.42 -3.07
CA ASP A 194 -13.41 14.21 -2.57
C ASP A 194 -12.47 12.98 -2.64
N ILE A 195 -11.41 13.05 -3.45
CA ILE A 195 -10.32 12.06 -3.46
C ILE A 195 -9.08 12.51 -2.68
N GLY A 196 -9.22 13.56 -1.89
CA GLY A 196 -8.18 14.10 -1.02
C GLY A 196 -7.22 15.06 -1.71
N ILE A 197 -7.42 15.45 -2.98
CA ILE A 197 -6.56 16.40 -3.67
C ILE A 197 -7.07 17.82 -3.40
N ASN A 198 -6.42 18.53 -2.49
CA ASN A 198 -6.80 19.86 -2.03
C ASN A 198 -5.89 20.93 -2.64
N ALA A 199 -6.35 21.50 -3.75
CA ALA A 199 -5.70 22.62 -4.42
C ALA A 199 -6.56 23.89 -4.30
N GLY A 200 -5.91 25.06 -4.39
CA GLY A 200 -6.60 26.36 -4.34
C GLY A 200 -7.68 26.51 -5.41
N HIS A 201 -7.45 25.92 -6.60
CA HIS A 201 -8.46 25.75 -7.63
C HIS A 201 -8.88 24.28 -7.70
N THR A 202 -10.15 24.01 -7.40
CA THR A 202 -10.71 22.66 -7.43
C THR A 202 -10.93 22.20 -8.85
N LEU A 203 -10.22 21.13 -9.21
CA LEU A 203 -10.53 20.35 -10.39
C LEU A 203 -11.72 19.46 -10.07
N SER A 204 -12.47 19.10 -11.09
CA SER A 204 -13.40 17.97 -10.99
C SER A 204 -13.01 16.90 -11.99
N PHE A 205 -13.50 15.69 -11.78
CA PHE A 205 -13.38 14.63 -12.77
C PHE A 205 -14.72 13.95 -12.97
N ASN A 206 -14.88 13.34 -14.14
CA ASN A 206 -16.02 12.51 -14.47
C ASN A 206 -15.53 11.15 -14.90
N ARG A 207 -16.17 10.11 -14.39
CA ARG A 207 -15.94 8.75 -14.82
C ARG A 207 -17.24 8.15 -15.31
N THR A 208 -17.17 7.55 -16.49
CA THR A 208 -18.25 6.73 -17.04
C THR A 208 -17.70 5.35 -17.34
N SER A 209 -18.46 4.31 -16.98
CA SER A 209 -18.17 2.93 -17.35
C SER A 209 -19.40 2.31 -17.99
N ILE A 210 -19.24 1.61 -19.10
CA ILE A 210 -20.30 0.81 -19.71
C ILE A 210 -19.84 -0.64 -19.72
N CYS A 211 -20.58 -1.51 -19.03
CA CYS A 211 -20.31 -2.94 -18.98
C CYS A 211 -21.38 -3.73 -19.73
N VAL A 212 -20.98 -4.77 -20.45
CA VAL A 212 -21.88 -5.60 -21.25
C VAL A 212 -21.36 -7.04 -21.36
N PRO A 213 -22.20 -8.06 -21.08
CA PRO A 213 -21.86 -9.45 -21.38
C PRO A 213 -21.88 -9.68 -22.89
N LEU A 214 -20.89 -10.40 -23.43
CA LEU A 214 -20.92 -10.78 -24.86
C LEU A 214 -21.73 -12.07 -25.05
N ASP A 215 -22.41 -12.19 -26.19
CA ASP A 215 -23.07 -13.43 -26.59
C ASP A 215 -22.02 -14.47 -26.98
N ILE A 216 -21.88 -15.51 -26.17
CA ILE A 216 -20.94 -16.60 -26.41
C ILE A 216 -21.17 -17.32 -27.76
N ASN A 217 -22.36 -17.17 -28.36
CA ASN A 217 -22.72 -17.79 -29.62
C ASN A 217 -22.52 -16.86 -30.84
N ALA A 218 -21.98 -15.65 -30.65
CA ALA A 218 -21.68 -14.71 -31.72
C ALA A 218 -20.52 -15.13 -32.65
N GLY A 219 -20.02 -16.37 -32.51
CA GLY A 219 -19.05 -16.97 -33.41
C GLY A 219 -17.58 -16.73 -33.05
N PHE A 220 -17.26 -15.94 -32.02
CA PHE A 220 -15.89 -15.71 -31.57
C PHE A 220 -15.31 -16.85 -30.71
N ALA A 221 -16.16 -17.71 -30.11
CA ALA A 221 -15.72 -18.88 -29.37
C ALA A 221 -15.62 -20.08 -30.31
N LYS A 222 -14.41 -20.62 -30.50
CA LYS A 222 -14.11 -21.77 -31.35
C LYS A 222 -13.80 -23.00 -30.52
N ASP A 223 -14.40 -24.12 -30.89
CA ASP A 223 -13.98 -25.43 -30.36
C ASP A 223 -12.67 -25.83 -31.02
N LEU A 224 -11.62 -25.98 -30.21
CA LEU A 224 -10.29 -26.38 -30.68
C LEU A 224 -9.99 -27.85 -30.39
N GLY A 225 -10.90 -28.56 -29.72
CA GLY A 225 -10.72 -29.94 -29.29
C GLY A 225 -11.03 -30.98 -30.37
N GLY A 226 -11.53 -30.56 -31.53
CA GLY A 226 -11.81 -31.46 -32.66
C GLY A 226 -12.74 -32.62 -32.34
N GLY A 227 -13.56 -32.50 -31.27
CA GLY A 227 -14.45 -33.54 -30.76
C GLY A 227 -13.82 -34.59 -29.83
N SER A 228 -12.49 -34.65 -29.68
CA SER A 228 -11.81 -35.61 -28.79
C SER A 228 -11.38 -35.02 -27.44
N GLU A 229 -11.10 -33.72 -27.38
CA GLU A 229 -10.75 -33.00 -26.15
C GLU A 229 -11.95 -32.22 -25.60
N ILE A 230 -12.54 -32.69 -24.51
CA ILE A 230 -13.66 -32.00 -23.85
C ILE A 230 -13.18 -30.65 -23.30
N GLY A 231 -13.87 -29.57 -23.70
CA GLY A 231 -13.75 -28.27 -23.06
C GLY A 231 -12.55 -27.43 -23.49
N LYS A 232 -11.94 -27.71 -24.65
CA LYS A 232 -10.88 -26.86 -25.21
C LYS A 232 -11.46 -25.81 -26.15
N TRP A 233 -11.38 -24.55 -25.73
CA TRP A 233 -11.98 -23.42 -26.47
C TRP A 233 -10.98 -22.29 -26.67
N GLY A 234 -10.98 -21.72 -27.87
CA GLY A 234 -10.27 -20.48 -28.22
C GLY A 234 -11.24 -19.33 -28.44
N TYR A 235 -10.84 -18.11 -28.04
CA TYR A 235 -11.67 -16.91 -28.14
C TYR A 235 -11.01 -15.87 -29.05
N GLU A 236 -11.59 -15.61 -30.21
CA GLU A 236 -11.09 -14.69 -31.25
C GLU A 236 -11.66 -13.27 -31.03
N LEU A 237 -11.30 -12.64 -29.93
CA LEU A 237 -11.74 -11.27 -29.58
C LEU A 237 -10.63 -10.23 -29.74
N GLY A 238 -9.53 -10.60 -30.40
CA GLY A 238 -8.37 -9.76 -30.61
C GLY A 238 -7.05 -10.51 -30.45
N SER A 239 -5.99 -9.98 -31.05
CA SER A 239 -4.65 -10.54 -30.90
C SER A 239 -4.06 -10.21 -29.54
N VAL A 240 -3.36 -11.17 -28.94
CA VAL A 240 -2.62 -10.99 -27.69
C VAL A 240 -1.13 -11.24 -27.94
N GLY A 241 -0.29 -10.33 -27.48
CA GLY A 241 1.17 -10.38 -27.65
C GLY A 241 1.81 -9.00 -27.62
N SER A 242 3.10 -8.94 -27.28
CA SER A 242 3.96 -7.77 -27.56
C SER A 242 4.68 -7.99 -28.89
N GLU A 243 5.32 -6.97 -29.45
CA GLU A 243 6.14 -7.12 -30.67
C GLU A 243 7.23 -8.20 -30.58
N GLN A 244 7.60 -8.59 -29.36
CA GLN A 244 8.61 -9.62 -29.09
C GLN A 244 8.07 -11.06 -29.17
N TYR A 245 6.74 -11.25 -29.15
CA TYR A 245 6.13 -12.58 -29.19
C TYR A 245 5.22 -12.70 -30.40
N SER A 246 5.26 -13.87 -31.06
CA SER A 246 4.30 -14.18 -32.13
C SER A 246 2.88 -13.97 -31.60
N PRO A 247 2.08 -13.07 -32.22
CA PRO A 247 0.75 -12.78 -31.74
C PRO A 247 -0.08 -14.06 -31.74
N SER A 248 -0.73 -14.35 -30.61
CA SER A 248 -1.68 -15.44 -30.52
C SER A 248 -2.91 -15.10 -31.37
N GLU A 249 -3.39 -16.09 -32.13
CA GLU A 249 -4.66 -16.01 -32.88
C GLU A 249 -5.87 -15.85 -31.93
N TYR A 250 -5.72 -16.32 -30.69
CA TYR A 250 -6.76 -16.27 -29.67
C TYR A 250 -6.41 -15.26 -28.59
N THR A 251 -7.39 -14.47 -28.18
CA THR A 251 -7.31 -13.61 -27.00
C THR A 251 -7.15 -14.42 -25.72
N PHE A 252 -7.91 -15.50 -25.64
CA PHE A 252 -7.95 -16.38 -24.49
C PHE A 252 -8.11 -17.82 -24.98
N GLN A 253 -7.54 -18.76 -24.24
CA GLN A 253 -7.74 -20.18 -24.44
C GLN A 253 -8.05 -20.81 -23.09
N GLN A 254 -8.98 -21.74 -23.09
CA GLN A 254 -9.23 -22.59 -21.93
C GLN A 254 -9.18 -24.05 -22.32
N TYR A 255 -8.99 -24.88 -21.30
CA TYR A 255 -8.89 -26.32 -21.42
C TYR A 255 -9.77 -26.98 -20.37
N GLY A 256 -10.28 -28.17 -20.69
CA GLY A 256 -10.95 -29.07 -19.75
C GLY A 256 -12.40 -28.74 -19.40
N ASP A 257 -13.09 -29.79 -18.95
CA ASP A 257 -14.44 -29.72 -18.37
C ASP A 257 -14.40 -28.90 -17.07
N PRO A 258 -15.22 -27.85 -16.90
CA PRO A 258 -15.31 -27.13 -15.64
C PRO A 258 -15.59 -28.02 -14.41
N PHE A 259 -16.16 -29.22 -14.58
CA PHE A 259 -16.41 -30.18 -13.50
C PHE A 259 -15.25 -31.13 -13.22
N SER A 260 -14.25 -31.21 -14.10
CA SER A 260 -13.03 -32.00 -13.84
C SER A 260 -12.02 -31.26 -12.95
N PHE A 261 -12.24 -29.98 -12.66
CA PHE A 261 -11.38 -29.22 -11.75
C PHE A 261 -11.65 -29.62 -10.30
N ASP A 262 -10.58 -29.86 -9.53
CA ASP A 262 -10.69 -30.14 -8.09
C ASP A 262 -11.01 -28.91 -7.25
N VAL A 263 -10.85 -27.72 -7.82
CA VAL A 263 -11.09 -26.45 -7.16
C VAL A 263 -12.48 -25.92 -7.48
N ARG A 264 -13.20 -25.54 -6.44
CA ARG A 264 -14.55 -24.98 -6.49
C ARG A 264 -14.46 -23.46 -6.45
N SER A 265 -14.37 -22.85 -7.61
CA SER A 265 -14.21 -21.41 -7.71
C SER A 265 -14.62 -20.92 -9.08
N TYR A 266 -14.80 -19.61 -9.19
CA TYR A 266 -14.67 -18.97 -10.48
C TYR A 266 -13.18 -18.89 -10.83
N THR A 267 -12.86 -19.05 -12.10
CA THR A 267 -11.57 -18.64 -12.65
C THR A 267 -11.79 -17.47 -13.59
N MET A 268 -10.82 -16.57 -13.64
CA MET A 268 -10.95 -15.32 -14.39
C MET A 268 -9.62 -14.97 -15.06
N SER A 269 -9.69 -14.58 -16.32
CA SER A 269 -8.59 -13.94 -17.04
C SER A 269 -9.03 -12.58 -17.55
N THR A 270 -8.15 -11.58 -17.48
CA THR A 270 -8.48 -10.19 -17.85
C THR A 270 -7.46 -9.64 -18.82
N TYR A 271 -7.94 -8.85 -19.78
CA TYR A 271 -7.12 -8.16 -20.76
C TYR A 271 -7.63 -6.72 -20.89
N VAL A 272 -6.72 -5.80 -21.26
CA VAL A 272 -7.06 -4.38 -21.43
C VAL A 272 -6.40 -3.82 -22.67
N HIS A 273 -7.11 -2.92 -23.33
CA HIS A 273 -6.61 -2.07 -24.38
C HIS A 273 -6.96 -0.61 -24.05
N THR A 274 -5.98 0.28 -24.12
CA THR A 274 -6.16 1.72 -23.89
C THR A 274 -5.93 2.48 -25.19
N TYR A 275 -6.96 3.15 -25.72
CA TYR A 275 -6.96 3.82 -27.04
C TYR A 275 -6.10 5.10 -27.11
N SER A 276 -5.33 5.40 -26.08
CA SER A 276 -4.34 6.48 -26.06
C SER A 276 -2.90 5.99 -26.12
N LYS A 277 -2.69 4.68 -25.98
CA LYS A 277 -1.39 4.07 -25.85
C LYS A 277 -0.98 3.49 -27.20
N SER A 278 0.32 3.46 -27.45
CA SER A 278 0.83 2.83 -28.67
C SER A 278 0.46 1.34 -28.69
N ARG A 279 0.46 0.77 -29.90
CA ARG A 279 0.19 -0.66 -30.12
C ARG A 279 1.10 -1.56 -29.26
N ILE A 280 2.35 -1.14 -29.08
CA ILE A 280 3.41 -1.82 -28.29
C ILE A 280 3.08 -1.85 -26.79
N GLN A 281 2.40 -0.82 -26.30
CA GLN A 281 2.05 -0.68 -24.88
C GLN A 281 0.78 -1.45 -24.51
N ASN A 282 0.01 -1.93 -25.49
CA ASN A 282 -1.22 -2.69 -25.30
C ASN A 282 -0.96 -4.18 -25.58
N TYR A 283 -1.05 -5.01 -24.54
CA TYR A 283 -0.87 -6.46 -24.67
C TYR A 283 -1.98 -7.15 -25.47
N TRP A 284 -3.17 -6.56 -25.49
CA TRP A 284 -4.34 -7.03 -26.24
C TRP A 284 -4.82 -5.95 -27.20
N GLN A 285 -5.25 -6.37 -28.40
CA GLN A 285 -5.80 -5.49 -29.44
C GLN A 285 -7.17 -6.04 -29.86
N PRO A 286 -8.28 -5.38 -29.47
CA PRO A 286 -9.62 -5.83 -29.79
C PRO A 286 -9.84 -5.94 -31.30
N ILE A 287 -10.66 -6.90 -31.72
CA ILE A 287 -11.17 -6.96 -33.10
C ILE A 287 -12.08 -5.76 -33.41
N GLU A 288 -12.24 -5.46 -34.70
CA GLU A 288 -13.08 -4.38 -35.19
C GLU A 288 -14.56 -4.48 -34.71
N ALA A 289 -15.07 -5.69 -34.51
CA ALA A 289 -16.43 -5.89 -33.99
C ALA A 289 -16.64 -5.33 -32.57
N LEU A 290 -15.55 -5.14 -31.80
CA LEU A 290 -15.57 -4.51 -30.49
C LEU A 290 -15.27 -3.00 -30.56
N ASN A 291 -15.30 -2.40 -31.75
CA ASN A 291 -15.23 -0.95 -31.88
C ASN A 291 -16.48 -0.31 -31.26
N VAL A 292 -16.24 0.69 -30.43
CA VAL A 292 -17.30 1.46 -29.76
C VAL A 292 -18.05 2.30 -30.79
N ARG A 293 -19.38 2.39 -30.66
CA ARG A 293 -20.23 3.21 -31.53
C ARG A 293 -19.82 4.69 -31.47
N GLU A 294 -19.94 5.38 -32.60
CA GLU A 294 -19.58 6.79 -32.73
C GLU A 294 -20.36 7.71 -31.78
N ASP A 295 -21.62 7.39 -31.45
CA ASP A 295 -22.41 8.18 -30.50
C ASP A 295 -21.91 8.10 -29.05
N LEU A 296 -21.12 7.07 -28.72
CA LEU A 296 -20.51 6.87 -27.40
C LEU A 296 -19.05 7.31 -27.35
N LYS A 297 -18.39 7.52 -28.50
CA LYS A 297 -17.10 8.19 -28.55
C LYS A 297 -17.33 9.63 -28.11
N SER A 298 -17.06 9.88 -26.83
CA SER A 298 -17.07 11.23 -26.27
C SER A 298 -16.15 12.14 -27.08
N LYS A 299 -16.19 13.46 -26.83
CA LYS A 299 -15.29 14.44 -27.46
C LYS A 299 -13.79 14.10 -27.37
N ALA A 300 -13.42 13.17 -26.50
CA ALA A 300 -12.13 12.49 -26.52
C ALA A 300 -12.31 11.04 -26.97
N ASP A 301 -11.73 10.67 -28.12
CA ASP A 301 -11.59 9.29 -28.62
C ASP A 301 -10.67 8.41 -27.73
N ARG A 302 -10.54 8.73 -26.45
CA ARG A 302 -9.62 8.09 -25.51
C ARG A 302 -10.41 7.40 -24.40
N TYR A 303 -10.51 6.10 -24.51
CA TYR A 303 -11.12 5.21 -23.53
C TYR A 303 -10.25 3.98 -23.32
N SER A 304 -10.52 3.23 -22.25
CA SER A 304 -9.97 1.88 -22.08
C SER A 304 -11.08 0.85 -22.19
N ILE A 305 -10.81 -0.25 -22.87
CA ILE A 305 -11.69 -1.41 -22.95
C ILE A 305 -11.01 -2.55 -22.21
N MET A 306 -11.73 -3.14 -21.27
CA MET A 306 -11.32 -4.34 -20.55
C MET A 306 -12.24 -5.48 -20.95
N ILE A 307 -11.68 -6.65 -21.21
CA ILE A 307 -12.44 -7.90 -21.28
C ILE A 307 -12.02 -8.82 -20.14
N MET A 308 -13.01 -9.45 -19.50
CA MET A 308 -12.80 -10.51 -18.51
C MET A 308 -13.50 -11.79 -18.99
N PHE A 309 -12.82 -12.92 -18.90
CA PHE A 309 -13.37 -14.24 -19.18
C PHE A 309 -13.61 -14.97 -17.86
N VAL A 310 -14.87 -15.19 -17.50
CA VAL A 310 -15.27 -15.83 -16.24
C VAL A 310 -15.70 -17.27 -16.49
N LYS A 311 -15.11 -18.24 -15.79
CA LYS A 311 -15.48 -19.66 -15.87
C LYS A 311 -15.87 -20.18 -14.49
N SER A 312 -17.00 -20.86 -14.38
CA SER A 312 -17.43 -21.56 -13.15
C SER A 312 -16.80 -22.94 -13.07
N CYS A 313 -15.94 -23.22 -12.10
CA CYS A 313 -15.31 -24.54 -11.90
C CYS A 313 -15.96 -25.28 -10.73
N ARG A 314 -16.61 -26.41 -11.01
CA ARG A 314 -17.24 -27.30 -10.02
C ARG A 314 -18.14 -26.57 -9.00
N ILE A 315 -19.00 -25.67 -9.48
CA ILE A 315 -19.95 -24.91 -8.65
C ILE A 315 -21.36 -25.46 -8.84
N PHE A 316 -22.04 -25.76 -7.73
CA PHE A 316 -23.47 -26.05 -7.71
C PHE A 316 -24.27 -24.84 -7.22
N TYR A 317 -25.51 -24.70 -7.68
CA TYR A 317 -26.39 -23.59 -7.35
C TYR A 317 -27.72 -24.11 -6.81
N LYS A 318 -28.26 -23.44 -5.78
CA LYS A 318 -29.56 -23.83 -5.21
C LYS A 318 -30.76 -23.51 -6.10
N LYS A 319 -30.56 -22.67 -7.12
CA LYS A 319 -31.60 -22.21 -8.05
C LYS A 319 -31.00 -22.10 -9.45
N SER A 320 -31.86 -22.24 -10.45
CA SER A 320 -31.48 -21.96 -11.83
C SER A 320 -31.09 -20.51 -12.02
N SER A 321 -30.18 -20.25 -12.96
CA SER A 321 -29.73 -18.90 -13.32
C SER A 321 -29.60 -18.79 -14.83
N GLU A 322 -30.28 -17.79 -15.40
CA GLU A 322 -30.15 -17.40 -16.82
C GLU A 322 -29.15 -16.26 -17.03
N ASP A 323 -28.39 -15.91 -15.98
CA ASP A 323 -27.36 -14.89 -16.05
C ASP A 323 -26.33 -15.24 -17.15
N PRO A 324 -26.00 -14.33 -18.08
CA PRO A 324 -25.10 -14.61 -19.19
C PRO A 324 -23.65 -14.86 -18.73
N ILE A 325 -23.25 -14.37 -17.55
CA ILE A 325 -21.92 -14.58 -16.97
C ILE A 325 -21.94 -15.71 -15.93
N PHE A 326 -23.01 -15.83 -15.15
CA PHE A 326 -23.18 -16.82 -14.07
C PHE A 326 -24.34 -17.80 -14.33
N PRO A 327 -24.34 -18.55 -15.45
CA PRO A 327 -25.44 -19.43 -15.78
C PRO A 327 -25.47 -20.66 -14.86
N ALA A 328 -26.66 -21.18 -14.62
CA ALA A 328 -26.91 -22.45 -13.94
C ALA A 328 -28.20 -23.05 -14.49
N ARG A 329 -28.16 -23.60 -15.70
CA ARG A 329 -29.36 -23.95 -16.47
C ARG A 329 -29.76 -25.41 -16.36
N ARG A 330 -28.87 -26.29 -15.90
CA ARG A 330 -29.10 -27.72 -15.87
C ARG A 330 -29.19 -28.24 -14.44
N LEU A 331 -30.20 -29.05 -14.18
CA LEU A 331 -30.32 -29.77 -12.91
C LEU A 331 -29.28 -30.90 -12.86
N TYR A 332 -28.56 -31.01 -11.75
CA TYR A 332 -27.61 -32.08 -11.52
C TYR A 332 -28.35 -33.41 -11.30
N PRO A 333 -28.01 -34.49 -12.02
CA PRO A 333 -28.73 -35.76 -11.92
C PRO A 333 -28.78 -36.29 -10.49
N GLY A 334 -29.99 -36.53 -9.97
CA GLY A 334 -30.20 -37.09 -8.63
C GLY A 334 -30.07 -36.09 -7.48
N SER A 335 -29.97 -34.79 -7.74
CA SER A 335 -30.06 -33.75 -6.70
C SER A 335 -31.04 -32.62 -7.07
N ASP A 336 -31.25 -31.70 -6.14
CA ASP A 336 -32.02 -30.46 -6.31
C ASP A 336 -31.13 -29.26 -6.72
N LEU A 337 -29.85 -29.52 -7.02
CA LEU A 337 -28.86 -28.51 -7.35
C LEU A 337 -28.75 -28.29 -8.86
N TRP A 338 -28.49 -27.05 -9.24
CA TRP A 338 -28.27 -26.61 -10.61
C TRP A 338 -26.78 -26.43 -10.88
N PHE A 339 -26.37 -26.54 -12.13
CA PHE A 339 -24.99 -26.33 -12.53
C PHE A 339 -24.88 -25.76 -13.94
N ASN A 340 -23.68 -25.26 -14.28
CA ASN A 340 -23.35 -24.80 -15.62
C ASN A 340 -22.69 -25.94 -16.41
N ASP A 341 -23.42 -26.59 -17.30
CA ASP A 341 -22.88 -27.66 -18.16
C ASP A 341 -22.12 -27.13 -19.40
N ASP A 342 -22.16 -25.83 -19.64
CA ASP A 342 -21.40 -25.20 -20.71
C ASP A 342 -19.96 -24.95 -20.27
N SER A 343 -19.04 -25.62 -20.95
CA SER A 343 -17.62 -25.52 -20.62
C SER A 343 -17.01 -24.15 -20.95
N ARG A 344 -17.66 -23.34 -21.81
CA ARG A 344 -17.18 -22.03 -22.27
C ARG A 344 -17.11 -21.00 -21.13
N ALA A 345 -15.99 -20.28 -21.06
CA ALA A 345 -15.86 -19.06 -20.27
C ALA A 345 -16.78 -17.97 -20.84
N ARG A 346 -17.34 -17.17 -19.93
CA ARG A 346 -18.28 -16.10 -20.23
C ARG A 346 -17.56 -14.75 -20.26
N PRO A 347 -17.48 -14.10 -21.42
CA PRO A 347 -16.85 -12.79 -21.54
C PRO A 347 -17.77 -11.65 -21.05
N LEU A 348 -17.25 -10.81 -20.16
CA LEU A 348 -17.83 -9.52 -19.77
C LEU A 348 -16.86 -8.42 -20.19
N VAL A 349 -17.36 -7.43 -20.93
CA VAL A 349 -16.55 -6.29 -21.39
C VAL A 349 -16.98 -5.04 -20.65
N CYS A 350 -16.03 -4.24 -20.18
CA CYS A 350 -16.30 -2.91 -19.64
C CYS A 350 -15.46 -1.87 -20.37
N ILE A 351 -16.08 -0.75 -20.73
CA ILE A 351 -15.45 0.40 -21.38
C ILE A 351 -15.45 1.56 -20.39
N ASP A 352 -14.27 2.09 -20.11
CA ASP A 352 -14.05 3.17 -19.16
C ASP A 352 -13.61 4.46 -19.85
N TRP A 353 -14.32 5.55 -19.56
CA TRP A 353 -13.94 6.92 -19.87
C TRP A 353 -13.62 7.66 -18.58
N VAL A 354 -12.51 8.39 -18.59
CA VAL A 354 -12.10 9.23 -17.47
C VAL A 354 -11.67 10.60 -17.99
N GLU A 355 -12.33 11.63 -17.48
CA GLU A 355 -12.11 13.02 -17.89
C GLU A 355 -11.82 13.89 -16.66
N ILE A 356 -10.89 14.83 -16.80
CA ILE A 356 -10.60 15.86 -15.78
C ILE A 356 -11.10 17.20 -16.32
N CYS A 357 -11.94 17.87 -15.53
CA CYS A 357 -12.54 19.14 -15.87
C CYS A 357 -11.87 20.27 -15.08
N LYS A 358 -11.23 21.20 -15.79
CA LYS A 358 -10.66 22.43 -15.22
C LYS A 358 -11.74 23.45 -14.87
N ARG A 359 -12.79 23.49 -15.68
CA ARG A 359 -14.00 24.31 -15.52
C ARG A 359 -15.20 23.52 -16.00
N LYS A 360 -16.41 23.95 -15.62
CA LYS A 360 -17.66 23.30 -16.06
C LYS A 360 -17.71 23.24 -17.60
N GLY A 361 -17.73 22.03 -18.16
CA GLY A 361 -17.77 21.78 -19.61
C GLY A 361 -16.42 21.84 -20.34
N GLN A 362 -15.32 22.15 -19.64
CA GLN A 362 -13.96 22.08 -20.18
C GLN A 362 -13.23 20.89 -19.55
N CYS A 363 -13.49 19.72 -20.13
CA CYS A 363 -12.94 18.45 -19.68
C CYS A 363 -11.94 17.92 -20.71
N VAL A 364 -10.86 17.33 -20.22
CA VAL A 364 -9.83 16.69 -21.03
C VAL A 364 -9.68 15.23 -20.59
N PRO A 365 -9.46 14.29 -21.51
CA PRO A 365 -9.25 12.90 -21.16
C PRO A 365 -7.97 12.74 -20.33
N THR A 366 -7.97 11.83 -19.36
CA THR A 366 -6.78 11.57 -18.52
C THR A 366 -5.57 11.06 -19.29
N TYR A 367 -5.80 10.57 -20.50
CA TYR A 367 -4.78 9.92 -21.31
C TYR A 367 -4.07 10.85 -22.29
N ASP A 368 -4.26 12.18 -22.20
CA ASP A 368 -3.49 13.13 -22.99
C ASP A 368 -2.12 13.39 -22.39
N GLU A 369 -1.06 13.04 -23.12
CA GLU A 369 0.33 13.14 -22.67
C GLU A 369 0.86 14.58 -22.81
N THR A 370 0.37 15.33 -23.79
CA THR A 370 0.86 16.67 -24.14
C THR A 370 0.08 17.76 -23.42
N LEU A 371 0.43 18.05 -22.17
CA LEU A 371 -0.07 19.24 -21.48
C LEU A 371 1.05 19.92 -20.69
N ASP A 372 1.97 20.55 -21.44
CA ASP A 372 2.89 21.53 -20.85
C ASP A 372 2.08 22.71 -20.29
N GLY A 373 2.39 23.12 -19.04
CA GLY A 373 1.74 24.25 -18.38
C GLY A 373 0.57 23.90 -17.44
N ASP A 374 0.28 22.62 -17.21
CA ASP A 374 -0.76 22.22 -16.27
C ASP A 374 -0.35 22.37 -14.80
N SER A 375 -1.31 22.78 -13.97
CA SER A 375 -1.13 22.90 -12.52
C SER A 375 -0.77 21.55 -11.87
N ASP A 376 -0.01 21.59 -10.78
CA ASP A 376 0.39 20.41 -10.00
C ASP A 376 -0.79 19.53 -9.60
N ALA A 377 -1.91 20.14 -9.22
CA ALA A 377 -3.16 19.47 -8.89
C ALA A 377 -3.72 18.65 -10.06
N PHE A 378 -3.59 19.15 -11.29
CA PHE A 378 -4.05 18.46 -12.49
C PHE A 378 -3.21 17.23 -12.76
N VAL A 379 -1.88 17.37 -12.71
CA VAL A 379 -0.97 16.25 -12.91
C VAL A 379 -1.19 15.18 -11.83
N PHE A 380 -1.35 15.59 -10.57
CA PHE A 380 -1.62 14.67 -9.47
C PHE A 380 -2.96 13.93 -9.65
N THR A 381 -4.03 14.66 -9.98
CA THR A 381 -5.36 14.08 -10.26
C THR A 381 -5.29 13.09 -11.42
N ARG A 382 -4.60 13.44 -12.52
CA ARG A 382 -4.38 12.56 -13.68
C ARG A 382 -3.66 11.29 -13.29
N MET A 383 -2.62 11.39 -12.49
CA MET A 383 -1.86 10.22 -12.05
C MET A 383 -2.69 9.28 -11.17
N ALA A 384 -3.48 9.82 -10.24
CA ALA A 384 -4.38 9.05 -9.40
C ALA A 384 -5.45 8.32 -10.23
N LEU A 385 -5.99 8.99 -11.25
CA LEU A 385 -7.02 8.43 -12.12
C LEU A 385 -6.49 7.37 -13.11
N ASN A 386 -5.28 7.53 -13.64
CA ASN A 386 -4.74 6.66 -14.71
C ASN A 386 -4.59 5.18 -14.29
N LYS A 387 -4.43 4.89 -12.99
CA LYS A 387 -4.31 3.52 -12.44
C LYS A 387 -5.60 2.96 -11.83
N SER A 388 -6.70 3.66 -12.05
CA SER A 388 -7.97 3.35 -11.40
C SER A 388 -8.97 2.64 -12.32
N SER A 389 -8.61 2.20 -13.53
CA SER A 389 -9.55 1.55 -14.47
C SER A 389 -10.18 0.26 -13.92
N ALA A 390 -11.30 -0.18 -14.52
CA ALA A 390 -11.95 -1.46 -14.22
C ALA A 390 -10.98 -2.64 -14.31
N TYR A 391 -10.04 -2.57 -15.27
CA TYR A 391 -8.94 -3.54 -15.38
C TYR A 391 -8.09 -3.59 -14.12
N TYR A 392 -7.61 -2.45 -13.64
CA TYR A 392 -6.83 -2.42 -12.41
C TYR A 392 -7.64 -2.84 -11.19
N ALA A 393 -8.95 -2.59 -11.18
CA ALA A 393 -9.84 -3.09 -10.13
C ALA A 393 -9.94 -4.62 -10.07
N MET A 394 -9.63 -5.34 -11.16
CA MET A 394 -9.80 -6.79 -11.25
C MET A 394 -8.52 -7.59 -11.42
N VAL A 395 -7.50 -7.08 -12.13
CA VAL A 395 -6.31 -7.87 -12.50
C VAL A 395 -5.55 -8.43 -11.30
N SER A 396 -5.46 -7.66 -10.22
CA SER A 396 -4.81 -8.01 -8.96
C SER A 396 -5.64 -8.97 -8.09
N ARG A 397 -6.97 -8.79 -8.11
CA ARG A 397 -7.91 -9.57 -7.27
C ARG A 397 -8.32 -10.88 -7.93
N GLY A 398 -8.19 -10.98 -9.25
CA GLY A 398 -8.65 -12.15 -10.00
C GLY A 398 -10.12 -12.46 -9.74
N ALA A 399 -10.48 -13.74 -9.75
CA ALA A 399 -11.83 -14.19 -9.44
C ALA A 399 -12.28 -13.87 -8.00
N MET A 400 -11.35 -13.67 -7.06
CA MET A 400 -11.67 -13.19 -5.71
C MET A 400 -12.19 -11.75 -5.70
N GLY A 401 -12.07 -11.04 -6.82
CA GLY A 401 -12.71 -9.73 -7.01
C GLY A 401 -14.23 -9.79 -7.15
N LEU A 402 -14.80 -10.95 -7.48
CA LEU A 402 -16.23 -11.14 -7.75
C LEU A 402 -17.00 -11.39 -6.46
N ASP A 403 -18.15 -10.73 -6.28
CA ASP A 403 -19.09 -11.00 -5.18
C ASP A 403 -19.60 -12.46 -5.23
N ALA A 404 -19.83 -12.98 -6.44
CA ALA A 404 -20.22 -14.37 -6.67
C ALA A 404 -19.23 -15.38 -6.07
N GLN A 405 -17.93 -15.07 -6.04
CA GLN A 405 -16.91 -15.94 -5.44
C GLN A 405 -17.07 -16.05 -3.92
N TYR A 406 -17.41 -14.95 -3.24
CA TYR A 406 -17.65 -14.93 -1.79
C TYR A 406 -18.95 -15.65 -1.39
N ARG A 407 -19.84 -15.91 -2.34
CA ARG A 407 -21.10 -16.63 -2.11
C ARG A 407 -20.94 -18.15 -2.14
N ILE A 408 -19.79 -18.66 -2.58
CA ILE A 408 -19.53 -20.11 -2.61
C ILE A 408 -19.28 -20.58 -1.17
N LYS A 409 -20.12 -21.51 -0.69
CA LYS A 409 -19.94 -22.21 0.57
C LYS A 409 -19.87 -23.71 0.29
N ASP A 410 -18.76 -24.33 0.66
CA ASP A 410 -18.46 -25.74 0.38
C ASP A 410 -18.55 -26.06 -1.12
N ASP A 411 -19.63 -26.70 -1.55
CA ASP A 411 -19.94 -27.09 -2.94
C ASP A 411 -20.95 -26.17 -3.62
N THR A 412 -21.64 -25.34 -2.84
CA THR A 412 -22.88 -24.71 -3.26
C THR A 412 -22.77 -23.19 -3.15
N SER A 413 -23.05 -22.50 -4.26
CA SER A 413 -23.25 -21.07 -4.27
C SER A 413 -24.54 -20.73 -3.51
N LEU A 414 -24.45 -19.77 -2.59
CA LEU A 414 -25.63 -19.09 -2.08
C LEU A 414 -26.42 -18.47 -3.25
N PRO A 415 -27.74 -18.29 -3.11
CA PRO A 415 -28.53 -17.69 -4.17
C PRO A 415 -27.89 -16.39 -4.68
N LEU A 416 -27.71 -16.33 -6.00
CA LEU A 416 -27.35 -15.10 -6.68
C LEU A 416 -28.47 -14.07 -6.47
N THR A 417 -28.15 -12.79 -6.64
CA THR A 417 -29.09 -11.70 -6.35
C THR A 417 -30.38 -11.86 -7.15
N SER A 418 -31.54 -11.76 -6.47
CA SER A 418 -32.85 -11.91 -7.12
C SER A 418 -33.41 -10.60 -7.67
N GLN A 419 -32.84 -9.45 -7.28
CA GLN A 419 -33.31 -8.12 -7.68
C GLN A 419 -32.79 -7.72 -9.07
N HIS A 420 -31.54 -8.05 -9.36
CA HIS A 420 -30.84 -7.76 -10.61
C HIS A 420 -30.02 -8.97 -11.03
N PRO A 421 -29.75 -9.16 -12.34
CA PRO A 421 -28.79 -10.16 -12.80
C PRO A 421 -27.45 -9.99 -12.07
N GLN A 422 -26.82 -11.08 -11.66
CA GLN A 422 -25.58 -11.06 -10.89
C GLN A 422 -24.49 -10.28 -11.62
N TRP A 423 -24.37 -10.41 -12.95
CA TRP A 423 -23.37 -9.67 -13.73
C TRP A 423 -23.50 -8.14 -13.63
N VAL A 424 -24.71 -7.61 -13.39
CA VAL A 424 -24.94 -6.17 -13.18
C VAL A 424 -24.36 -5.74 -11.84
N GLU A 425 -24.57 -6.54 -10.79
CA GLU A 425 -24.00 -6.27 -9.46
C GLU A 425 -22.48 -6.42 -9.46
N GLU A 426 -21.93 -7.40 -10.18
CA GLU A 426 -20.47 -7.48 -10.37
C GLU A 426 -19.93 -6.25 -11.09
N SER A 427 -20.61 -5.80 -12.15
CA SER A 427 -20.21 -4.60 -12.90
C SER A 427 -20.26 -3.35 -12.02
N ARG A 428 -21.27 -3.24 -11.14
CA ARG A 428 -21.37 -2.17 -10.15
C ARG A 428 -20.20 -2.23 -9.16
N ASN A 429 -19.89 -3.41 -8.64
CA ASN A 429 -18.80 -3.62 -7.69
C ASN A 429 -17.43 -3.33 -8.31
N ILE A 430 -17.23 -3.71 -9.58
CA ILE A 430 -16.03 -3.37 -10.35
C ILE A 430 -15.90 -1.86 -10.48
N PHE A 431 -16.97 -1.17 -10.90
CA PHE A 431 -16.97 0.28 -11.02
C PHE A 431 -16.69 0.96 -9.67
N GLN A 432 -17.34 0.54 -8.60
CA GLN A 432 -17.12 1.08 -7.26
C GLN A 432 -15.70 0.84 -6.76
N SER A 433 -15.17 -0.38 -6.95
CA SER A 433 -13.79 -0.72 -6.60
C SER A 433 -12.81 0.18 -7.34
N SER A 434 -13.08 0.41 -8.63
CA SER A 434 -12.28 1.28 -9.49
C SER A 434 -12.30 2.75 -9.01
N LEU A 435 -13.38 3.23 -8.41
CA LEU A 435 -13.45 4.57 -7.80
C LEU A 435 -12.70 4.63 -6.47
N SER A 436 -12.87 3.63 -5.61
CA SER A 436 -12.13 3.53 -4.34
C SER A 436 -10.62 3.53 -4.57
N ARG A 437 -10.16 2.84 -5.62
CA ARG A 437 -8.75 2.84 -6.02
C ARG A 437 -8.20 4.24 -6.27
N VAL A 438 -8.98 5.17 -6.82
CA VAL A 438 -8.51 6.55 -7.10
C VAL A 438 -7.96 7.20 -5.83
N GLN A 439 -8.65 7.02 -4.71
CA GLN A 439 -8.23 7.61 -3.43
C GLN A 439 -6.97 6.94 -2.88
N PHE A 440 -6.89 5.61 -2.96
CA PHE A 440 -5.71 4.88 -2.54
C PHE A 440 -4.51 5.17 -3.45
N ASP A 441 -4.72 5.27 -4.76
CA ASP A 441 -3.71 5.71 -5.72
C ASP A 441 -3.23 7.13 -5.41
N ALA A 442 -4.14 8.08 -5.13
CA ALA A 442 -3.79 9.43 -4.72
C ALA A 442 -2.96 9.43 -3.42
N MET A 443 -3.38 8.65 -2.43
CA MET A 443 -2.67 8.51 -1.16
C MET A 443 -1.27 7.91 -1.34
N ASP A 444 -1.14 6.86 -2.16
CA ASP A 444 0.14 6.19 -2.41
C ASP A 444 1.12 7.13 -3.15
N ILE A 445 0.63 7.85 -4.16
CA ILE A 445 1.41 8.87 -4.88
C ILE A 445 1.85 9.98 -3.93
N ALA A 446 0.93 10.49 -3.10
CA ALA A 446 1.23 11.57 -2.15
C ALA A 446 2.32 11.17 -1.16
N ARG A 447 2.19 9.99 -0.57
CA ARG A 447 3.15 9.45 0.41
C ARG A 447 4.53 9.15 -0.19
N GLY A 448 4.67 9.23 -1.51
CA GLY A 448 5.81 8.66 -2.21
C GLY A 448 5.99 7.18 -1.83
N ALA A 449 4.88 6.50 -1.49
CA ALA A 449 4.92 5.17 -0.91
C ALA A 449 5.66 4.26 -1.87
N ARG A 450 6.83 3.81 -1.41
CA ARG A 450 7.65 2.84 -2.14
C ARG A 450 6.82 1.58 -2.33
N TYR A 451 6.77 1.15 -3.59
CA TYR A 451 7.14 -0.21 -4.01
C TYR A 451 7.03 -1.21 -2.87
N ASP A 452 5.84 -1.75 -2.68
CA ASP A 452 5.54 -2.90 -1.84
C ASP A 452 6.20 -4.16 -2.41
N GLY A 453 7.50 -4.14 -2.71
CA GLY A 453 8.34 -5.27 -3.15
C GLY A 453 7.97 -5.93 -4.49
N ASN A 454 6.71 -5.78 -4.92
CA ASN A 454 6.13 -6.38 -6.08
C ASN A 454 6.47 -5.53 -7.29
N LYS A 455 7.19 -6.15 -8.25
CA LYS A 455 7.71 -5.57 -9.50
C LYS A 455 6.68 -4.88 -10.41
N LEU A 456 5.40 -4.82 -10.01
CA LEU A 456 4.30 -4.26 -10.78
C LEU A 456 4.18 -2.72 -10.69
N TYR A 457 4.85 -2.05 -9.75
CA TYR A 457 4.65 -0.61 -9.53
C TYR A 457 5.96 0.20 -9.49
N THR A 458 6.26 0.97 -10.54
CA THR A 458 7.40 1.91 -10.54
C THR A 458 7.11 3.17 -9.72
N PRO A 459 8.13 3.84 -9.13
CA PRO A 459 7.98 5.15 -8.51
C PRO A 459 7.37 6.12 -9.53
N LYS A 460 6.15 6.56 -9.28
CA LYS A 460 5.40 7.36 -10.26
C LYS A 460 5.47 8.85 -10.01
N THR A 461 5.84 9.31 -8.81
CA THR A 461 5.90 10.73 -8.48
C THR A 461 6.98 11.39 -9.34
N PRO A 462 6.62 12.29 -10.28
CA PRO A 462 7.62 12.98 -11.08
C PRO A 462 8.57 13.77 -10.16
N PRO A 463 9.87 13.84 -10.47
CA PRO A 463 10.88 14.48 -9.61
C PRO A 463 10.51 15.90 -9.17
N LYS A 464 9.83 16.66 -10.04
CA LYS A 464 9.36 18.02 -9.75
C LYS A 464 8.37 18.12 -8.57
N PHE A 465 7.76 17.02 -8.17
CA PHE A 465 6.78 16.96 -7.10
C PHE A 465 7.29 16.23 -5.84
N ASP A 466 8.55 15.80 -5.83
CA ASP A 466 9.12 15.15 -4.66
C ASP A 466 9.08 16.10 -3.45
N GLY A 467 8.41 15.66 -2.40
CA GLY A 467 8.13 16.47 -1.21
C GLY A 467 6.98 17.49 -1.33
N GLN A 468 6.47 17.81 -2.51
CA GLN A 468 5.43 18.85 -2.65
C GLN A 468 4.01 18.28 -2.60
N MET A 469 3.84 17.00 -2.92
CA MET A 469 2.53 16.33 -3.00
C MET A 469 1.78 16.29 -1.67
N CYS A 470 2.49 16.21 -0.54
CA CYS A 470 1.83 16.21 0.77
C CYS A 470 1.02 17.49 1.01
N ASN A 471 1.50 18.65 0.55
CA ASN A 471 0.77 19.91 0.70
C ASN A 471 -0.52 19.97 -0.13
N LEU A 472 -0.60 19.15 -1.18
CA LEU A 472 -1.76 19.05 -2.07
C LEU A 472 -2.69 17.91 -1.68
N PHE A 473 -2.33 17.06 -0.72
CA PHE A 473 -3.11 15.88 -0.35
C PHE A 473 -3.62 15.97 1.10
N THR A 474 -4.93 15.90 1.29
CA THR A 474 -5.58 15.81 2.59
C THR A 474 -6.43 14.55 2.64
N PHE A 475 -6.08 13.62 3.53
CA PHE A 475 -6.89 12.42 3.77
C PHE A 475 -7.64 12.56 5.09
N ARG A 476 -8.94 12.27 5.09
CA ARG A 476 -9.73 12.20 6.32
C ARG A 476 -9.52 10.82 6.93
N LEU A 477 -8.74 10.75 8.01
CA LEU A 477 -8.61 9.52 8.77
C LEU A 477 -9.94 9.20 9.49
N PRO A 478 -10.27 7.91 9.66
CA PRO A 478 -11.38 7.50 10.51
C PRO A 478 -11.27 8.09 11.92
N LYS A 479 -12.41 8.21 12.62
CA LYS A 479 -12.39 8.59 14.04
C LYS A 479 -11.55 7.58 14.82
N GLY A 480 -10.56 8.06 15.59
CA GLY A 480 -9.68 7.22 16.39
C GLY A 480 -8.20 7.26 15.97
N TYR A 481 -7.86 7.93 14.87
CA TYR A 481 -6.47 8.21 14.52
C TYR A 481 -5.99 9.52 15.12
N HIS A 482 -4.69 9.59 15.42
CA HIS A 482 -4.00 10.82 15.80
C HIS A 482 -2.74 10.98 14.96
N ASN A 483 -2.35 12.24 14.71
CA ASN A 483 -1.03 12.52 14.19
C ASN A 483 -0.02 12.19 15.28
N MET A 484 0.97 11.35 14.96
CA MET A 484 2.14 11.27 15.81
C MET A 484 2.87 12.61 15.67
N ALA A 485 2.83 13.41 16.73
CA ALA A 485 3.54 14.68 16.74
C ALA A 485 5.04 14.36 16.77
N ILE A 486 5.65 14.28 15.59
CA ILE A 486 7.06 13.95 15.40
C ILE A 486 7.92 14.98 16.15
N ILE A 487 7.57 16.27 16.09
CA ILE A 487 8.32 17.34 16.74
C ILE A 487 8.43 17.14 18.28
N PRO A 488 7.33 16.94 19.05
CA PRO A 488 7.43 16.56 20.46
C PRO A 488 8.26 15.30 20.72
N LEU A 489 8.11 14.26 19.88
CA LEU A 489 8.88 13.02 20.01
C LEU A 489 10.38 13.25 19.80
N THR A 490 10.74 14.03 18.79
CA THR A 490 12.13 14.40 18.48
C THR A 490 12.69 15.33 19.56
N LEU A 491 11.94 16.34 20.00
CA LEU A 491 12.32 17.21 21.13
C LEU A 491 12.57 16.40 22.39
N LEU A 492 11.71 15.43 22.70
CA LEU A 492 11.89 14.55 23.85
C LEU A 492 13.16 13.70 23.73
N GLN A 493 13.46 13.19 22.53
CA GLN A 493 14.69 12.44 22.26
C GLN A 493 15.96 13.28 22.40
N PHE A 494 15.91 14.59 22.14
CA PHE A 494 17.05 15.48 22.32
C PHE A 494 17.14 16.07 23.74
N LEU A 495 16.00 16.34 24.39
CA LEU A 495 15.94 16.88 25.74
C LEU A 495 16.48 15.91 26.78
N VAL A 496 16.18 14.61 26.68
CA VAL A 496 16.64 13.62 27.68
C VAL A 496 18.18 13.55 27.71
N PRO A 497 18.91 13.35 26.60
CA PRO A 497 20.37 13.37 26.61
C PRO A 497 20.94 14.71 27.03
N ALA A 498 20.36 15.83 26.60
CA ALA A 498 20.82 17.18 26.96
C ALA A 498 20.70 17.45 28.47
N VAL A 499 19.60 17.02 29.09
CA VAL A 499 19.40 17.08 30.54
C VAL A 499 20.42 16.17 31.22
N LEU A 500 20.55 14.91 30.80
CA LEU A 500 21.51 13.97 31.41
C LEU A 500 22.97 14.46 31.31
N THR A 501 23.36 15.05 30.18
CA THR A 501 24.70 15.63 30.01
C THR A 501 24.90 16.91 30.82
N GLY A 502 23.92 17.82 30.85
CA GLY A 502 23.96 19.01 31.69
C GLY A 502 24.12 18.68 33.17
N PHE A 503 23.38 17.70 33.67
CA PHE A 503 23.50 17.20 35.05
C PHE A 503 24.83 16.46 35.30
N GLY A 504 25.31 15.68 34.34
CA GLY A 504 26.63 15.04 34.42
C GLY A 504 27.79 16.05 34.50
N LEU A 505 27.63 17.24 33.91
CA LEU A 505 28.58 18.33 34.01
C LEU A 505 28.51 19.04 35.38
N GLN A 506 27.31 19.31 35.89
CA GLN A 506 27.15 19.95 37.22
C GLN A 506 27.69 19.08 38.37
N THR A 507 27.47 17.77 38.32
CA THR A 507 28.01 16.86 39.35
C THR A 507 29.54 16.85 39.34
N LYS A 508 30.19 16.96 38.18
CA LYS A 508 31.65 17.12 38.10
C LYS A 508 32.14 18.42 38.73
N VAL A 509 31.42 19.53 38.55
CA VAL A 509 31.78 20.83 39.13
C VAL A 509 31.69 20.80 40.65
N MET A 510 30.59 20.27 41.21
CA MET A 510 30.45 20.15 42.67
C MET A 510 31.49 19.20 43.28
N PHE A 511 31.77 18.05 42.64
CA PHE A 511 32.82 17.14 43.09
C PHE A 511 34.23 17.75 42.98
N SER A 512 34.46 18.66 42.02
CA SER A 512 35.73 19.36 41.85
C SER A 512 35.96 20.39 42.97
N GLU A 513 34.95 21.17 43.33
CA GLU A 513 35.03 22.14 44.43
C GLU A 513 35.17 21.45 45.80
N GLU A 514 34.43 20.37 46.04
CA GLU A 514 34.49 19.63 47.30
C GLU A 514 35.80 18.84 47.45
N ARG A 515 36.39 18.35 46.35
CA ARG A 515 37.75 17.76 46.34
C ARG A 515 38.84 18.76 46.69
N GLN A 516 38.67 20.05 46.36
CA GLN A 516 39.69 21.06 46.69
C GLN A 516 39.74 21.39 48.20
N GLN A 517 38.69 21.07 48.96
CA GLN A 517 38.62 21.40 50.39
C GLN A 517 38.90 20.20 51.32
N SER A 518 38.91 18.96 50.81
CA SER A 518 39.16 17.77 51.63
C SER A 518 40.66 17.45 51.74
N PRO A 519 41.25 17.39 52.96
CA PRO A 519 42.64 17.00 53.19
C PRO A 519 42.96 15.56 52.75
N TRP A 520 41.93 14.71 52.67
CA TRP A 520 42.08 13.27 52.41
C TRP A 520 42.46 12.94 50.96
N PHE A 521 42.20 13.87 50.02
CA PHE A 521 42.47 13.67 48.59
C PHE A 521 43.89 14.03 48.16
N LYS A 522 44.72 14.61 49.04
CA LYS A 522 46.12 14.93 48.71
C LYS A 522 47.02 13.68 48.61
N ASP A 523 46.63 12.56 49.21
CA ASP A 523 47.51 11.39 49.37
C ASP A 523 47.06 10.14 48.58
N THR A 524 45.98 10.20 47.80
CA THR A 524 45.49 9.05 47.02
C THR A 524 45.71 9.22 45.51
N ASN A 525 46.74 8.55 44.99
CA ASN A 525 47.00 8.35 43.55
C ASN A 525 45.96 7.42 42.90
N LEU A 526 44.70 7.83 42.87
CA LEU A 526 43.66 7.14 42.11
C LEU A 526 43.55 7.78 40.72
N LEU A 527 44.21 7.13 39.75
CA LEU A 527 44.05 7.36 38.31
C LEU A 527 42.59 7.13 37.91
N PHE A 528 41.79 8.19 37.92
CA PHE A 528 40.46 8.19 37.32
C PHE A 528 40.58 8.64 35.86
N VAL A 529 40.06 7.83 34.94
CA VAL A 529 40.18 8.01 33.48
C VAL A 529 39.54 9.32 33.04
N GLU A 530 40.38 10.32 32.76
CA GLU A 530 39.99 11.66 32.26
C GLU A 530 39.74 11.72 30.74
N ARG A 531 39.70 10.59 30.02
CA ARG A 531 39.93 10.58 28.56
C ARG A 531 38.72 10.71 27.64
N ILE A 532 37.52 11.04 28.13
CA ILE A 532 36.31 11.08 27.29
C ILE A 532 35.85 12.50 26.88
N PRO A 533 35.96 13.56 27.72
CA PRO A 533 35.46 14.89 27.29
C PRO A 533 36.33 15.57 26.23
N GLY A 534 37.63 15.23 26.13
CA GLY A 534 38.58 15.87 25.22
C GLY A 534 38.43 15.50 23.74
N MET A 535 37.78 14.37 23.41
CA MET A 535 37.62 13.91 22.02
C MET A 535 36.48 14.64 21.30
N ILE A 536 35.39 14.95 21.99
CA ILE A 536 34.21 15.60 21.39
C ILE A 536 34.51 17.08 21.05
N VAL A 537 35.31 17.75 21.88
CA VAL A 537 35.70 19.16 21.64
C VAL A 537 36.74 19.31 20.53
N ARG A 538 37.64 18.33 20.34
CA ARG A 538 38.62 18.34 19.22
C ARG A 538 38.00 17.99 17.86
N LEU A 539 36.87 17.30 17.84
CA LEU A 539 36.12 16.98 16.61
C LEU A 539 35.34 18.19 16.07
N LEU A 540 34.99 19.17 16.91
CA LEU A 540 34.26 20.38 16.51
C LEU A 540 35.15 21.56 16.08
N GLN A 541 36.49 21.43 16.14
CA GLN A 541 37.43 22.52 15.82
C GLN A 541 38.30 22.30 14.57
N ARG A 542 37.99 21.31 13.72
CA ARG A 542 38.64 21.14 12.42
C ARG A 542 37.63 21.25 11.28
N THR A 543 37.38 22.48 10.86
CA THR A 543 36.94 22.78 9.49
C THR A 543 38.18 22.90 8.59
N PRO A 544 38.33 22.09 7.54
CA PRO A 544 39.14 22.48 6.40
C PRO A 544 38.35 23.48 5.56
N SER A 545 39.05 24.52 5.11
CA SER A 545 38.64 25.51 4.14
C SER A 545 38.15 24.89 2.84
N ALA A 546 37.05 25.44 2.31
CA ALA A 546 36.52 25.13 0.99
C ALA A 546 37.53 25.51 -0.09
N GLY A 547 37.92 24.53 -0.91
CA GLY A 547 38.56 24.70 -2.21
C GLY A 547 37.51 24.58 -3.31
N VAL A 548 37.46 25.60 -4.15
CA VAL A 548 36.69 25.68 -5.39
C VAL A 548 37.19 24.63 -6.39
N LEU A 549 36.27 23.90 -7.03
CA LEU A 549 36.40 23.45 -8.42
C LEU A 549 35.01 23.21 -9.01
N ALA A 550 34.69 24.01 -10.02
CA ALA A 550 33.60 23.81 -10.96
C ALA A 550 34.14 23.05 -12.18
N GLN A 551 33.34 22.14 -12.74
CA GLN A 551 33.24 21.73 -14.16
C GLN A 551 32.26 20.54 -14.21
N ASP A 552 31.11 20.73 -14.85
CA ASP A 552 30.77 20.35 -16.23
C ASP A 552 30.62 18.83 -16.40
N GLU A 553 29.39 18.38 -16.65
CA GLU A 553 29.09 17.32 -17.63
C GLU A 553 27.57 17.26 -17.87
N ASP A 554 27.16 17.85 -18.99
CA ASP A 554 26.04 17.40 -19.80
C ASP A 554 26.36 15.98 -20.35
N ASP A 555 25.40 15.05 -20.34
CA ASP A 555 24.89 14.40 -21.57
C ASP A 555 24.12 13.08 -21.35
N ALA A 556 23.04 12.99 -22.15
CA ALA A 556 22.52 11.83 -22.87
C ALA A 556 22.00 10.59 -22.11
N TRP A 557 20.66 10.50 -22.06
CA TRP A 557 19.93 9.24 -22.01
C TRP A 557 19.92 8.60 -23.40
N ASN A 558 20.78 7.61 -23.64
CA ASN A 558 20.68 6.65 -24.73
C ASN A 558 21.05 5.26 -24.19
N GLU A 559 20.06 4.44 -23.90
CA GLU A 559 20.27 3.00 -23.67
C GLU A 559 19.75 2.23 -24.89
N THR A 560 20.66 1.94 -25.82
CA THR A 560 20.58 0.78 -26.72
C THR A 560 20.69 -0.50 -25.90
N PRO A 561 19.82 -1.50 -26.08
CA PRO A 561 20.00 -2.81 -25.44
C PRO A 561 21.05 -3.63 -26.20
N PRO A 562 21.74 -4.55 -25.50
CA PRO A 562 22.85 -5.33 -26.05
C PRO A 562 22.35 -6.42 -27.00
N THR A 563 23.04 -6.58 -28.12
CA THR A 563 23.04 -7.81 -28.91
C THR A 563 23.81 -8.90 -28.17
N ALA A 564 23.22 -10.09 -28.05
CA ALA A 564 23.98 -11.34 -27.92
C ALA A 564 23.07 -12.54 -28.25
N ASP A 565 23.46 -13.21 -29.35
CA ASP A 565 23.49 -14.65 -29.63
C ASP A 565 22.28 -15.57 -29.35
#